data_AF-A0A2Z6LIK7-F1
#
_entry.id   AF-A0A2Z6LIK7-F1
#
_cell.length_a   1.000
_cell.length_b   1.000
_cell.length_c   1.000
_cell.angle_alpha   90.00
_cell.angle_beta   90.00
_cell.angle_gamma   90.00
#
_symmetry.space_group_name_H-M   'P 1'
#
loop_
_entity.id
_entity.type
_entity.pdbx_description
1 polymer ?
#
loop_
_entity_poly.entity_id
_entity_poly.type
_entity_poly.pdbx_seq_one_letter_code
_entity_poly.pdbx_strand_id
1 'polypeptide(L)'
;MLTIEDYYIYLFPINLAISGKGGIGTFIGICAISGAFGVADAHVQGGMVGDLSYMHPEFVQSFFGGLAASGALTSGLRLITKAAFENSKDGLRKGAILFFAISSFFELLCVLLYAFDDDFAQTQERKGNKQLFLENIDYLVDMFLIFALTLSIFPGFLSEDTGAHSLGTWYALVLIAMYNVWDLIGRYIPLLEFLKLESRKFITVAILCRFLLVPAFYVTAKYGDQGWMIMLTSFLGLSNGYLTVCVMTSAPKGYKGPEQNALGNMLVLFLLGGIFAGVTLDWLWLIGKGW
;
A
#
# COMPACT_ATOMS: atom_id res chain seq x y z
N MET A 1 7.64 -22.63 4.35
CA MET A 1 8.20 -21.64 5.28
C MET A 1 9.53 -21.22 4.67
N LEU A 2 9.51 -20.20 3.80
CA LEU A 2 10.71 -19.69 3.13
C LEU A 2 11.41 -18.78 4.14
N THR A 3 12.66 -19.08 4.46
CA THR A 3 13.44 -18.35 5.46
C THR A 3 14.14 -17.16 4.81
N ILE A 4 14.52 -16.19 5.64
CA ILE A 4 15.32 -15.00 5.27
C ILE A 4 16.60 -15.40 4.49
N GLU A 5 17.09 -16.63 4.68
CA GLU A 5 18.23 -17.21 3.97
C GLU A 5 17.98 -17.36 2.45
N ASP A 6 16.77 -17.72 2.04
CA ASP A 6 16.43 -17.93 0.62
C ASP A 6 16.45 -16.60 -0.17
N TYR A 7 16.14 -15.46 0.46
CA TYR A 7 16.21 -14.14 -0.18
C TYR A 7 17.66 -13.73 -0.49
N TYR A 8 18.58 -14.00 0.44
CA TYR A 8 20.02 -13.72 0.27
C TYR A 8 20.70 -14.72 -0.68
N ILE A 9 20.21 -15.95 -0.79
CA ILE A 9 20.80 -16.99 -1.65
C ILE A 9 20.32 -16.91 -3.11
N TYR A 10 19.14 -16.35 -3.41
CA TYR A 10 18.64 -16.33 -4.80
C TYR A 10 18.57 -14.93 -5.43
N LEU A 11 18.10 -13.89 -4.71
CA LEU A 11 17.92 -12.55 -5.29
C LEU A 11 19.23 -11.76 -5.35
N PHE A 12 20.01 -11.84 -4.27
CA PHE A 12 21.29 -11.16 -4.14
C PHE A 12 22.32 -11.66 -5.17
N PRO A 13 22.50 -12.98 -5.41
CA PRO A 13 23.37 -13.44 -6.49
C PRO A 13 22.80 -13.23 -7.88
N ILE A 14 21.50 -13.04 -8.12
CA ILE A 14 21.03 -12.57 -9.45
C ILE A 14 21.54 -11.15 -9.73
N ASN A 15 21.56 -10.28 -8.72
CA ASN A 15 22.10 -8.92 -8.85
C ASN A 15 23.65 -8.91 -8.85
N LEU A 16 24.29 -9.83 -8.13
CA LEU A 16 25.75 -9.96 -8.02
C LEU A 16 26.39 -10.75 -9.18
N ALA A 17 25.75 -11.80 -9.69
CA ALA A 17 26.29 -12.69 -10.73
C ALA A 17 26.21 -12.08 -12.14
N ILE A 18 25.36 -11.08 -12.36
CA ILE A 18 25.10 -10.56 -13.70
C ILE A 18 25.82 -9.22 -13.95
N SER A 19 26.45 -8.63 -12.93
CA SER A 19 27.25 -7.41 -13.05
C SER A 19 26.53 -6.26 -13.80
N GLY A 20 25.20 -6.18 -13.66
CA GLY A 20 24.36 -5.16 -14.32
C GLY A 20 24.14 -5.34 -15.83
N LYS A 21 24.44 -6.51 -16.44
CA LYS A 21 24.30 -6.69 -17.90
C LYS A 21 22.87 -6.74 -18.43
N GLY A 22 21.86 -6.91 -17.56
CA GLY A 22 20.45 -6.96 -17.97
C GLY A 22 20.12 -8.15 -18.90
N GLY A 23 18.83 -8.43 -19.07
CA GLY A 23 18.36 -9.50 -19.96
C GLY A 23 16.96 -10.01 -19.61
N ILE A 24 16.32 -10.70 -20.56
CA ILE A 24 14.94 -11.20 -20.39
C ILE A 24 14.83 -12.21 -19.25
N GLY A 25 15.84 -13.07 -19.05
CA GLY A 25 15.88 -14.03 -17.95
C GLY A 25 15.95 -13.35 -16.57
N THR A 26 16.72 -12.27 -16.45
CA THR A 26 16.80 -11.46 -15.23
C THR A 26 15.48 -10.77 -14.93
N PHE A 27 14.84 -10.20 -15.96
CA PHE A 27 13.52 -9.60 -15.83
C PHE A 27 12.48 -10.62 -15.36
N ILE A 28 12.40 -11.78 -16.02
CA ILE A 28 11.51 -12.88 -15.61
C ILE A 28 11.77 -13.31 -14.17
N GLY A 29 13.04 -13.46 -13.77
CA GLY A 29 13.40 -13.81 -12.40
C GLY A 29 12.94 -12.78 -11.37
N ILE A 30 13.16 -11.49 -11.63
CA ILE A 30 12.71 -10.39 -10.76
C ILE A 30 11.18 -10.39 -10.66
N CYS A 31 10.47 -10.52 -11.78
CA CYS A 31 9.01 -10.58 -11.80
C CYS A 31 8.47 -11.79 -11.03
N ALA A 32 9.05 -12.97 -11.22
CA ALA A 32 8.63 -14.18 -10.52
C ALA A 32 8.79 -14.05 -9.01
N ILE A 33 9.93 -13.50 -8.56
CA ILE A 33 10.19 -13.34 -7.13
C ILE A 33 9.31 -12.24 -6.55
N SER A 34 9.15 -11.10 -7.23
CA SER A 34 8.22 -10.06 -6.81
C SER A 34 6.78 -10.58 -6.71
N GLY A 35 6.36 -11.44 -7.64
CA GLY A 35 5.06 -12.11 -7.60
C GLY A 35 4.93 -13.04 -6.39
N ALA A 36 5.96 -13.82 -6.09
CA ALA A 36 5.97 -14.69 -4.90
C ALA A 36 5.87 -13.89 -3.60
N PHE A 37 6.59 -12.77 -3.47
CA PHE A 37 6.45 -11.86 -2.34
C PHE A 37 5.05 -11.26 -2.25
N GLY A 38 4.46 -10.84 -3.37
CA GLY A 38 3.09 -10.34 -3.39
C GLY A 38 2.05 -11.37 -2.94
N VAL A 39 2.22 -12.64 -3.32
CA VAL A 39 1.34 -13.74 -2.84
C VAL A 39 1.54 -13.99 -1.35
N ALA A 40 2.78 -13.97 -0.86
CA ALA A 40 3.07 -14.15 0.55
C ALA A 40 2.48 -13.01 1.40
N ASP A 41 2.69 -11.75 0.98
CA ASP A 41 2.12 -10.55 1.61
C ASP A 41 0.59 -10.64 1.65
N ALA A 42 -0.05 -11.03 0.55
CA ALA A 42 -1.50 -11.22 0.49
C ALA A 42 -2.02 -12.24 1.52
N HIS A 43 -1.31 -13.37 1.70
CA HIS A 43 -1.71 -14.38 2.68
C HIS A 43 -1.53 -13.91 4.11
N VAL A 44 -0.39 -13.28 4.41
CA VAL A 44 -0.09 -12.78 5.75
C VAL A 44 -1.05 -11.64 6.12
N GLN A 45 -1.24 -10.67 5.22
CA GLN A 45 -2.14 -9.55 5.42
C GLN A 45 -3.59 -10.02 5.59
N GLY A 46 -4.05 -10.98 4.78
CA GLY A 46 -5.39 -11.57 4.91
C GLY A 46 -5.58 -12.21 6.28
N GLY A 47 -4.69 -13.12 6.67
CA GLY A 47 -4.73 -13.80 7.96
C GLY A 47 -4.72 -12.84 9.14
N MET A 48 -3.78 -11.89 9.17
CA MET A 48 -3.68 -10.90 10.24
C MET A 48 -4.92 -10.01 10.32
N VAL A 49 -5.42 -9.47 9.20
CA VAL A 49 -6.62 -8.62 9.24
C VAL A 49 -7.86 -9.42 9.64
N GLY A 50 -7.97 -10.68 9.21
CA GLY A 50 -9.02 -11.58 9.66
C GLY A 50 -9.02 -11.74 11.18
N ASP A 51 -7.88 -12.10 11.75
CA ASP A 51 -7.75 -12.32 13.20
C ASP A 51 -7.91 -11.03 14.01
N LEU A 52 -7.40 -9.89 13.51
CA LEU A 52 -7.57 -8.59 14.17
C LEU A 52 -9.00 -8.06 14.06
N SER A 53 -9.73 -8.38 12.98
CA SER A 53 -11.14 -7.97 12.80
C SER A 53 -12.08 -8.64 13.81
N TYR A 54 -11.68 -9.81 14.32
CA TYR A 54 -12.34 -10.50 15.42
C TYR A 54 -12.13 -9.79 16.78
N MET A 55 -11.01 -9.08 16.93
CA MET A 55 -10.67 -8.36 18.16
C MET A 55 -11.34 -6.97 18.18
N HIS A 56 -10.71 -6.01 18.87
CA HIS A 56 -11.18 -4.63 18.90
C HIS A 56 -10.80 -3.88 17.60
N PRO A 57 -11.68 -3.02 17.04
CA PRO A 57 -11.38 -2.26 15.81
C PRO A 57 -10.10 -1.41 15.87
N GLU A 58 -9.68 -1.02 17.07
CA GLU A 58 -8.43 -0.30 17.31
C GLU A 58 -7.18 -1.10 16.93
N PHE A 59 -7.23 -2.44 17.03
CA PHE A 59 -6.11 -3.29 16.61
C PHE A 59 -5.98 -3.33 15.09
N VAL A 60 -7.09 -3.48 14.36
CA VAL A 60 -7.11 -3.38 12.89
C VAL A 60 -6.60 -2.02 12.44
N GLN A 61 -7.05 -0.95 13.10
CA GLN A 61 -6.58 0.40 12.81
C GLN A 61 -5.09 0.57 13.10
N SER A 62 -4.59 0.04 14.21
CA SER A 62 -3.17 0.10 14.57
C SER A 62 -2.30 -0.67 13.58
N PHE A 63 -2.74 -1.85 13.13
CA PHE A 63 -2.07 -2.65 12.10
C PHE A 63 -1.95 -1.88 10.78
N PHE A 64 -3.07 -1.32 10.29
CA PHE A 64 -3.06 -0.52 9.06
C PHE A 64 -2.31 0.80 9.22
N GLY A 65 -2.29 1.40 10.42
CA GLY A 65 -1.46 2.55 10.76
C GLY A 65 0.04 2.20 10.68
N GLY A 66 0.44 1.04 11.21
CA GLY A 66 1.80 0.52 11.10
C GLY A 66 2.23 0.27 9.65
N LEU A 67 1.34 -0.24 8.82
CA LEU A 67 1.58 -0.42 7.38
C LEU A 67 1.83 0.93 6.66
N ALA A 68 1.10 1.98 7.00
CA ALA A 68 1.38 3.31 6.45
C ALA A 68 2.65 3.93 7.03
N ALA A 69 2.95 3.66 8.30
CA ALA A 69 4.14 4.18 8.97
C ALA A 69 5.40 3.62 8.30
N SER A 70 5.41 2.34 7.93
CA SER A 70 6.51 1.74 7.17
C SER A 70 6.70 2.44 5.82
N GLY A 71 5.62 2.69 5.06
CA GLY A 71 5.67 3.43 3.79
C GLY A 71 6.23 4.84 3.92
N ALA A 72 5.83 5.58 4.97
CA ALA A 72 6.34 6.92 5.25
C ALA A 72 7.82 6.89 5.66
N LEU A 73 8.23 5.95 6.53
CA LEU A 73 9.62 5.75 6.94
C LEU A 73 10.51 5.36 5.76
N THR A 74 10.07 4.43 4.91
CA THR A 74 10.78 4.03 3.69
C THR A 74 10.97 5.22 2.76
N SER A 75 9.95 6.06 2.59
CA SER A 75 10.04 7.28 1.78
C SER A 75 11.05 8.27 2.36
N GLY A 76 11.03 8.49 3.68
CA GLY A 76 11.99 9.33 4.38
C GLY A 76 13.43 8.81 4.24
N LEU A 77 13.65 7.52 4.45
CA LEU A 77 14.95 6.86 4.24
C LEU A 77 15.44 7.04 2.81
N ARG A 78 14.56 6.91 1.81
CA ARG A 78 14.91 7.10 0.40
C ARG A 78 15.33 8.54 0.09
N LEU A 79 14.65 9.54 0.67
CA LEU A 79 15.03 10.95 0.56
C LEU A 79 16.40 11.22 1.22
N ILE A 80 16.61 10.75 2.44
CA ILE A 80 17.88 10.92 3.18
C ILE A 80 19.03 10.25 2.41
N THR A 81 18.80 9.02 1.95
CA THR A 81 19.79 8.25 1.19
C THR A 81 20.16 8.96 -0.11
N LYS A 82 19.17 9.48 -0.85
CA LYS A 82 19.48 10.28 -2.04
C LYS A 82 20.30 11.52 -1.66
N ALA A 83 19.91 12.25 -0.62
CA ALA A 83 20.63 13.46 -0.19
C ALA A 83 22.08 13.16 0.22
N ALA A 84 22.32 12.04 0.89
CA ALA A 84 23.63 11.62 1.36
C ALA A 84 24.55 11.13 0.22
N PHE A 85 23.99 10.54 -0.85
CA PHE A 85 24.76 9.81 -1.86
C PHE A 85 24.65 10.35 -3.30
N GLU A 86 23.90 11.43 -3.56
CA GLU A 86 23.69 11.98 -4.92
C GLU A 86 25.00 12.29 -5.67
N ASN A 87 26.07 12.63 -4.94
CA ASN A 87 27.38 12.98 -5.51
C ASN A 87 28.44 11.85 -5.43
N SER A 88 28.06 10.62 -5.06
CA SER A 88 28.98 9.49 -4.89
C SER A 88 28.97 8.53 -6.08
N LYS A 89 30.16 8.08 -6.54
CA LYS A 89 30.26 6.94 -7.47
C LYS A 89 29.65 5.70 -6.79
N ASP A 90 28.69 5.06 -7.46
CA ASP A 90 27.84 3.96 -6.95
C ASP A 90 26.89 4.34 -5.78
N GLY A 91 26.56 5.64 -5.61
CA GLY A 91 25.74 6.13 -4.51
C GLY A 91 24.36 5.45 -4.39
N LEU A 92 23.68 5.19 -5.51
CA LEU A 92 22.39 4.50 -5.52
C LEU A 92 22.49 3.06 -5.01
N ARG A 93 23.58 2.36 -5.36
CA ARG A 93 23.83 0.97 -4.93
C ARG A 93 24.17 0.89 -3.44
N LYS A 94 25.04 1.78 -2.95
CA LYS A 94 25.35 1.88 -1.51
C LYS A 94 24.12 2.25 -0.70
N GLY A 95 23.31 3.17 -1.22
CA GLY A 95 22.05 3.57 -0.63
C GLY A 95 21.04 2.42 -0.53
N ALA A 96 20.88 1.63 -1.61
CA ALA A 96 20.05 0.44 -1.59
C ALA A 96 20.55 -0.60 -0.56
N ILE A 97 21.87 -0.87 -0.50
CA ILE A 97 22.45 -1.81 0.48
C ILE A 97 22.17 -1.36 1.92
N LEU A 98 22.35 -0.07 2.22
CA LEU A 98 22.08 0.48 3.56
C LEU A 98 20.60 0.36 3.92
N PHE A 99 19.71 0.70 2.98
CA PHE A 99 18.26 0.58 3.16
C PHE A 99 17.83 -0.87 3.46
N PHE A 100 18.33 -1.84 2.69
CA PHE A 100 17.99 -3.25 2.89
C PHE A 100 18.57 -3.81 4.19
N ALA A 101 19.77 -3.38 4.60
CA ALA A 101 20.37 -3.81 5.86
C ALA A 101 19.55 -3.36 7.07
N ILE A 102 19.10 -2.10 7.09
CA ILE A 102 18.24 -1.56 8.15
C ILE A 102 16.89 -2.29 8.16
N SER A 103 16.27 -2.48 6.99
CA SER A 103 14.97 -3.14 6.88
C SER A 103 15.02 -4.59 7.38
N SER A 104 16.05 -5.35 7.00
CA SER A 104 16.27 -6.74 7.42
C SER A 104 16.43 -6.87 8.95
N PHE A 105 17.11 -5.93 9.59
CA PHE A 105 17.24 -5.91 11.05
C PHE A 105 15.88 -5.72 11.75
N PHE A 106 15.06 -4.77 11.29
CA PHE A 106 13.72 -4.55 11.85
C PHE A 106 12.78 -5.73 11.60
N GLU A 107 12.83 -6.36 10.43
CA GLU A 107 12.05 -7.57 10.13
C GLU A 107 12.41 -8.72 11.05
N LEU A 108 13.70 -8.98 11.26
CA LEU A 108 14.18 -10.01 12.19
C LEU A 108 13.71 -9.75 13.62
N LEU A 109 13.77 -8.49 14.06
CA LEU A 109 13.25 -8.10 15.37
C LEU A 109 11.74 -8.33 15.48
N CYS A 110 10.96 -7.97 14.46
CA CYS A 110 9.51 -8.23 14.43
C CYS A 110 9.18 -9.72 14.49
N VAL A 111 9.90 -10.56 13.73
CA VAL A 111 9.71 -12.02 13.76
C VAL A 111 10.06 -12.60 15.12
N LEU A 112 11.16 -12.15 15.74
CA LEU A 112 11.53 -12.59 17.08
C LEU A 112 10.47 -12.18 18.10
N LEU A 113 10.02 -10.93 18.09
CA LEU A 113 8.96 -10.45 18.98
C LEU A 113 7.67 -11.25 18.82
N TYR A 114 7.27 -11.54 17.57
CA TYR A 114 6.11 -12.38 17.28
C TYR A 114 6.27 -13.80 17.84
N ALA A 115 7.45 -14.42 17.66
CA ALA A 115 7.74 -15.75 18.17
C ALA A 115 7.83 -15.84 19.70
N PHE A 116 8.05 -14.71 20.39
CA PHE A 116 8.03 -14.65 21.86
C PHE A 116 6.63 -14.42 22.45
N ASP A 117 5.65 -14.04 21.63
CA ASP A 117 4.26 -13.71 22.05
C ASP A 117 3.28 -14.88 21.77
N ASP A 118 3.81 -16.11 21.60
CA ASP A 118 3.02 -17.31 21.28
C ASP A 118 2.13 -17.73 22.46
N ASP A 119 0.91 -17.18 22.49
CA ASP A 119 -0.29 -17.88 22.93
C ASP A 119 -1.49 -17.35 22.13
N PHE A 120 -2.04 -18.20 21.25
CA PHE A 120 -3.46 -18.41 20.90
C PHE A 120 -3.67 -18.84 19.44
N ALA A 121 -4.14 -20.08 19.28
CA ALA A 121 -4.91 -20.48 18.11
C ALA A 121 -6.15 -21.27 18.58
N GLN A 122 -7.35 -20.70 18.41
CA GLN A 122 -8.61 -21.44 18.50
C GLN A 122 -9.31 -21.42 17.14
N THR A 123 -9.50 -22.60 16.57
CA THR A 123 -10.30 -22.82 15.36
C THR A 123 -11.77 -23.00 15.76
N GLN A 124 -12.69 -22.17 15.25
CA GLN A 124 -14.12 -22.36 15.53
C GLN A 124 -15.05 -22.05 14.33
N GLU A 125 -16.23 -22.67 14.37
CA GLU A 125 -17.11 -22.99 13.24
C GLU A 125 -17.89 -21.81 12.61
N ARG A 126 -18.25 -21.99 11.34
CA ARG A 126 -18.44 -20.98 10.29
C ARG A 126 -19.90 -20.85 9.82
N LYS A 127 -20.34 -19.63 9.50
CA LYS A 127 -21.55 -19.35 8.69
C LYS A 127 -21.24 -19.31 7.18
N GLY A 128 -22.25 -19.46 6.33
CA GLY A 128 -22.06 -19.50 4.87
C GLY A 128 -21.58 -18.17 4.26
N ASN A 129 -20.35 -18.16 3.71
CA ASN A 129 -19.69 -16.97 3.14
C ASN A 129 -20.50 -16.18 2.10
N LYS A 130 -21.44 -16.82 1.41
CA LYS A 130 -22.25 -16.19 0.36
C LYS A 130 -23.20 -15.12 0.91
N GLN A 131 -23.78 -15.36 2.08
CA GLN A 131 -24.70 -14.40 2.69
C GLN A 131 -23.94 -13.18 3.23
N LEU A 132 -22.83 -13.42 3.93
CA LEU A 132 -21.96 -12.36 4.46
C LEU A 132 -21.43 -11.44 3.35
N PHE A 133 -21.07 -12.03 2.19
CA PHE A 133 -20.68 -11.29 1.01
C PHE A 133 -21.80 -10.37 0.49
N LEU A 134 -23.01 -10.89 0.32
CA LEU A 134 -24.14 -10.11 -0.20
C LEU A 134 -24.54 -8.98 0.75
N GLU A 135 -24.47 -9.20 2.05
CA GLU A 135 -24.81 -8.20 3.07
C GLU A 135 -23.79 -7.05 3.17
N ASN A 136 -22.54 -7.26 2.73
CA ASN A 136 -21.45 -6.28 2.84
C ASN A 136 -20.82 -5.93 1.48
N ILE A 137 -21.55 -6.19 0.39
CA ILE A 137 -21.05 -5.92 -0.96
C ILE A 137 -20.70 -4.44 -1.17
N ASP A 138 -21.41 -3.54 -0.49
CA ASP A 138 -21.10 -2.11 -0.43
C ASP A 138 -19.67 -1.88 0.07
N TYR A 139 -19.32 -2.38 1.26
CA TYR A 139 -17.98 -2.23 1.83
C TYR A 139 -16.88 -2.93 1.03
N LEU A 140 -17.18 -4.10 0.44
CA LEU A 140 -16.25 -4.83 -0.41
C LEU A 140 -15.93 -4.03 -1.69
N VAL A 141 -16.96 -3.53 -2.37
CA VAL A 141 -16.80 -2.69 -3.56
C VAL A 141 -16.11 -1.37 -3.20
N ASP A 142 -16.48 -0.75 -2.09
CA ASP A 142 -15.85 0.47 -1.57
C ASP A 142 -14.34 0.27 -1.38
N MET A 143 -13.91 -0.84 -0.76
CA MET A 143 -12.48 -1.18 -0.65
C MET A 143 -11.80 -1.33 -2.00
N PHE A 144 -12.42 -2.06 -2.93
CA PHE A 144 -11.88 -2.23 -4.27
C PHE A 144 -11.71 -0.89 -4.99
N LEU A 145 -12.73 -0.04 -4.94
CA LEU A 145 -12.72 1.27 -5.60
C LEU A 145 -11.68 2.22 -5.00
N ILE A 146 -11.49 2.20 -3.68
CA ILE A 146 -10.45 2.99 -3.00
C ILE A 146 -9.09 2.68 -3.61
N PHE A 147 -8.72 1.41 -3.68
CA PHE A 147 -7.39 0.99 -4.13
C PHE A 147 -7.26 1.01 -5.65
N ALA A 148 -8.31 0.69 -6.40
CA ALA A 148 -8.31 0.81 -7.86
C ALA A 148 -8.04 2.25 -8.30
N LEU A 149 -8.73 3.22 -7.70
CA LEU A 149 -8.50 4.63 -7.98
C LEU A 149 -7.09 5.06 -7.57
N THR A 150 -6.70 4.79 -6.31
CA THR A 150 -5.41 5.24 -5.79
C THR A 150 -4.25 4.70 -6.63
N LEU A 151 -4.25 3.40 -6.93
CA LEU A 151 -3.16 2.74 -7.65
C LEU A 151 -3.19 3.01 -9.16
N SER A 152 -4.31 3.52 -9.69
CA SER A 152 -4.35 4.04 -11.06
C SER A 152 -3.65 5.40 -11.24
N ILE A 153 -3.31 6.09 -10.15
CA ILE A 153 -2.67 7.42 -10.18
C ILE A 153 -1.28 7.34 -9.53
N PHE A 154 -1.19 6.67 -8.38
CA PHE A 154 0.01 6.58 -7.57
C PHE A 154 0.56 5.14 -7.54
N PRO A 155 1.88 4.91 -7.70
CA PRO A 155 2.94 5.86 -8.01
C PRO A 155 3.21 6.03 -9.51
N GLY A 156 2.62 5.20 -10.38
CA GLY A 156 2.99 5.05 -11.79
C GLY A 156 2.90 6.36 -12.58
N PHE A 157 1.69 6.85 -12.81
CA PHE A 157 1.44 8.13 -13.47
C PHE A 157 2.25 9.29 -12.87
N LEU A 158 2.30 9.39 -11.55
CA LEU A 158 3.06 10.46 -10.86
C LEU A 158 4.58 10.37 -11.06
N SER A 159 5.11 9.17 -11.30
CA SER A 159 6.53 8.95 -11.55
C SER A 159 6.94 9.19 -13.01
N GLU A 160 6.00 9.04 -13.95
CA GLU A 160 6.23 9.20 -15.39
C GLU A 160 5.92 10.62 -15.89
N ASP A 161 5.11 11.40 -15.18
CA ASP A 161 4.77 12.79 -15.55
C ASP A 161 5.92 13.78 -15.27
N THR A 162 7.05 13.53 -15.93
CA THR A 162 8.30 14.28 -15.82
C THR A 162 8.38 15.42 -16.83
N GLY A 163 7.40 16.33 -16.75
CA GLY A 163 7.56 17.67 -17.29
C GLY A 163 8.80 18.38 -16.69
N ALA A 164 9.16 19.53 -17.25
CA ALA A 164 10.25 20.35 -16.73
C ALA A 164 9.84 20.99 -15.40
N HIS A 165 10.10 20.31 -14.29
CA HIS A 165 9.81 20.75 -12.93
C HIS A 165 11.07 21.25 -12.23
N SER A 166 10.96 22.22 -11.32
CA SER A 166 12.15 22.74 -10.60
C SER A 166 12.77 21.71 -9.64
N LEU A 167 12.00 20.71 -9.22
CA LEU A 167 12.45 19.61 -8.38
C LEU A 167 13.26 18.54 -9.16
N GLY A 168 13.22 18.53 -10.49
CA GLY A 168 13.96 17.58 -11.32
C GLY A 168 13.79 16.12 -10.86
N THR A 169 14.91 15.42 -10.64
CA THR A 169 14.91 14.00 -10.20
C THR A 169 14.37 13.78 -8.78
N TRP A 170 14.10 14.84 -8.01
CA TRP A 170 13.49 14.77 -6.67
C TRP A 170 11.98 14.75 -6.71
N TYR A 171 11.37 15.15 -7.83
CA TYR A 171 9.94 15.34 -7.95
C TYR A 171 9.13 14.09 -7.57
N ALA A 172 9.38 12.94 -8.22
CA ALA A 172 8.69 11.69 -7.91
C ALA A 172 8.90 11.23 -6.46
N LEU A 173 10.09 11.44 -5.90
CA LEU A 173 10.38 11.07 -4.51
C LEU A 173 9.59 11.92 -3.51
N VAL A 174 9.48 13.22 -3.77
CA VAL A 174 8.67 14.14 -2.97
C VAL A 174 7.21 13.73 -3.06
N LEU A 175 6.67 13.46 -4.25
CA LEU A 175 5.28 13.02 -4.41
C LEU A 175 4.99 11.71 -3.64
N ILE A 176 5.89 10.72 -3.73
CA ILE A 176 5.79 9.47 -2.96
C ILE A 176 5.83 9.71 -1.45
N ALA A 177 6.73 10.57 -0.98
CA ALA A 177 6.80 10.90 0.44
C ALA A 177 5.53 11.61 0.92
N MET A 178 5.04 12.57 0.14
CA MET A 178 3.83 13.32 0.47
C MET A 178 2.61 12.39 0.51
N TYR A 179 2.44 11.51 -0.47
CA TYR A 179 1.39 10.49 -0.45
C TYR A 179 1.45 9.65 0.84
N ASN A 180 2.61 9.07 1.17
CA ASN A 180 2.74 8.16 2.30
C ASN A 180 2.56 8.85 3.66
N VAL A 181 3.06 10.08 3.82
CA VAL A 181 2.87 10.87 5.05
C VAL A 181 1.40 11.19 5.25
N TRP A 182 0.69 11.63 4.21
CA TRP A 182 -0.71 11.96 4.33
C TRP A 182 -1.61 10.71 4.44
N ASP A 183 -1.24 9.59 3.83
CA ASP A 183 -1.90 8.29 4.05
C ASP A 183 -1.80 7.87 5.53
N LEU A 184 -0.61 7.99 6.12
CA LEU A 184 -0.39 7.74 7.54
C LEU A 184 -1.29 8.62 8.43
N ILE A 185 -1.29 9.94 8.18
CA ILE A 185 -2.14 10.88 8.91
C ILE A 185 -3.62 10.48 8.75
N GLY A 186 -4.05 10.18 7.53
CA GLY A 186 -5.41 9.78 7.22
C GLY A 186 -5.89 8.56 8.01
N ARG A 187 -5.03 7.55 8.20
CA ARG A 187 -5.37 6.34 8.98
C ARG A 187 -5.54 6.58 10.47
N TYR A 188 -4.96 7.65 11.00
CA TYR A 188 -5.10 8.01 12.42
C TYR A 188 -6.26 8.98 12.70
N ILE A 189 -6.77 9.70 11.69
CA ILE A 189 -7.94 10.59 11.87
C ILE A 189 -9.14 9.88 12.52
N PRO A 190 -9.52 8.63 12.12
CA PRO A 190 -10.66 7.94 12.73
C PRO A 190 -10.49 7.55 14.20
N LEU A 191 -9.31 7.75 14.81
CA LEU A 191 -9.15 7.64 16.27
C LEU A 191 -9.92 8.76 17.00
N LEU A 192 -10.11 9.90 16.34
CA LEU A 192 -10.96 10.97 16.83
C LEU A 192 -12.41 10.61 16.49
N GLU A 193 -13.15 10.08 17.46
CA GLU A 193 -14.50 9.53 17.23
C GLU A 193 -15.44 10.51 16.53
N PHE A 194 -15.32 11.83 16.78
CA PHE A 194 -16.12 12.86 16.13
C PHE A 194 -15.81 13.08 14.64
N LEU A 195 -14.63 12.65 14.17
CA LEU A 195 -14.23 12.67 12.76
C LEU A 195 -14.38 11.30 12.10
N LYS A 196 -14.76 10.26 12.84
CA LYS A 196 -14.90 8.92 12.30
C LYS A 196 -16.18 8.82 11.48
N LEU A 197 -16.05 8.43 10.21
CA LEU A 197 -17.20 8.20 9.34
C LEU A 197 -17.65 6.74 9.44
N GLU A 198 -18.81 6.51 10.07
CA GLU A 198 -19.35 5.15 10.26
C GLU A 198 -20.58 4.85 9.39
N SER A 199 -21.16 5.88 8.77
CA SER A 199 -22.34 5.71 7.95
C SER A 199 -21.98 5.15 6.58
N ARG A 200 -22.45 3.91 6.32
CA ARG A 200 -22.32 3.19 5.03
C ARG A 200 -22.53 4.12 3.82
N LYS A 201 -23.66 4.83 3.80
CA LYS A 201 -24.02 5.73 2.68
C LYS A 201 -23.01 6.85 2.48
N PHE A 202 -22.56 7.49 3.56
CA PHE A 202 -21.60 8.59 3.44
C PHE A 202 -20.20 8.10 3.05
N ILE A 203 -19.81 6.91 3.51
CA ILE A 203 -18.55 6.27 3.09
C ILE A 203 -18.56 6.02 1.58
N THR A 204 -19.59 5.33 1.07
CA THR A 204 -19.72 5.04 -0.36
C THR A 204 -19.75 6.33 -1.19
N VAL A 205 -20.52 7.35 -0.76
CA VAL A 205 -20.56 8.65 -1.45
C VAL A 205 -19.18 9.31 -1.47
N ALA A 206 -18.46 9.33 -0.35
CA ALA A 206 -17.12 9.90 -0.29
C ALA A 206 -16.15 9.19 -1.24
N ILE A 207 -16.22 7.86 -1.33
CA ILE A 207 -15.39 7.05 -2.24
C ILE A 207 -15.73 7.33 -3.71
N LEU A 208 -17.01 7.39 -4.06
CA LEU A 208 -17.43 7.75 -5.41
C LEU A 208 -16.99 9.17 -5.78
N CYS A 209 -17.05 10.11 -4.85
CA CYS A 209 -16.53 11.46 -5.05
C CYS A 209 -15.02 11.50 -5.31
N ARG A 210 -14.23 10.53 -4.79
CA ARG A 210 -12.78 10.49 -5.07
C ARG A 210 -12.48 10.30 -6.55
N PHE A 211 -13.37 9.74 -7.36
CA PHE A 211 -13.16 9.64 -8.82
C PHE A 211 -13.05 11.01 -9.51
N LEU A 212 -13.50 12.09 -8.88
CA LEU A 212 -13.23 13.47 -9.33
C LEU A 212 -11.73 13.83 -9.28
N LEU A 213 -10.92 13.06 -8.56
CA LEU A 213 -9.47 13.21 -8.57
C LEU A 213 -8.88 12.86 -9.93
N VAL A 214 -9.43 11.90 -10.67
CA VAL A 214 -8.92 11.54 -12.01
C VAL A 214 -8.90 12.76 -12.95
N PRO A 215 -10.02 13.46 -13.22
CA PRO A 215 -9.96 14.67 -14.04
C PRO A 215 -9.14 15.79 -13.39
N ALA A 216 -9.09 15.91 -12.05
CA ALA A 216 -8.27 16.91 -11.38
C ALA A 216 -6.76 16.69 -11.62
N PHE A 217 -6.28 15.45 -11.50
CA PHE A 217 -4.90 15.07 -11.81
C PHE A 217 -4.59 15.28 -13.29
N TYR A 218 -5.52 14.93 -14.19
CA TYR A 218 -5.35 15.15 -15.63
C TYR A 218 -5.21 16.64 -15.99
N VAL A 219 -6.06 17.50 -15.43
CA VAL A 219 -5.99 18.95 -15.63
C VAL A 219 -4.72 19.52 -15.03
N THR A 220 -4.34 19.08 -13.83
CA THR A 220 -3.14 19.55 -13.14
C THR A 220 -1.86 19.14 -13.87
N ALA A 221 -1.79 17.94 -14.45
CA ALA A 221 -0.66 17.52 -15.28
C ALA A 221 -0.47 18.38 -16.54
N LYS A 222 -1.55 18.94 -17.09
CA LYS A 222 -1.49 19.77 -18.30
C LYS A 222 -1.26 21.26 -18.03
N TYR A 223 -1.87 21.78 -16.96
CA TYR A 223 -1.97 23.21 -16.72
C TYR A 223 -1.49 23.65 -15.33
N GLY A 224 -1.34 22.70 -14.41
CA GLY A 224 -0.94 22.97 -13.03
C GLY A 224 0.57 22.98 -12.86
N ASP A 225 1.01 23.67 -11.81
CA ASP A 225 2.39 23.61 -11.36
C ASP A 225 2.65 22.39 -10.44
N GLN A 226 3.92 22.16 -10.12
CA GLN A 226 4.36 21.11 -9.21
C GLN A 226 3.71 21.19 -7.80
N GLY A 227 3.33 22.38 -7.33
CA GLY A 227 2.69 22.59 -6.04
C GLY A 227 1.27 22.04 -6.01
N TRP A 228 0.50 22.28 -7.06
CA TRP A 228 -0.83 21.68 -7.23
C TRP A 228 -0.77 20.15 -7.31
N MET A 229 0.24 19.60 -7.98
CA MET A 229 0.42 18.13 -8.03
C MET A 229 0.74 17.55 -6.65
N ILE A 230 1.62 18.22 -5.88
CA ILE A 230 1.93 17.82 -4.50
C ILE A 230 0.67 17.87 -3.62
N MET A 231 -0.13 18.92 -3.75
CA MET A 231 -1.38 19.09 -3.00
C MET A 231 -2.39 17.98 -3.33
N LEU A 232 -2.63 17.70 -4.62
CA LEU A 232 -3.53 16.61 -5.03
C LEU A 232 -3.02 15.25 -4.55
N THR A 233 -1.72 15.00 -4.62
CA THR A 233 -1.09 13.75 -4.16
C THR A 233 -1.23 13.58 -2.65
N SER A 234 -1.11 14.67 -1.90
CA SER A 234 -1.33 14.70 -0.45
C SER A 234 -2.78 14.39 -0.10
N PHE A 235 -3.73 15.01 -0.81
CA PHE A 235 -5.16 14.71 -0.63
C PHE A 235 -5.52 13.28 -1.04
N LEU A 236 -4.89 12.75 -2.09
CA LEU A 236 -5.04 11.36 -2.51
C LEU A 236 -4.62 10.40 -1.39
N GLY A 237 -3.45 10.64 -0.77
CA GLY A 237 -2.97 9.88 0.38
C GLY A 237 -3.89 9.99 1.58
N LEU A 238 -4.23 11.22 1.99
CA LEU A 238 -5.12 11.48 3.13
C LEU A 238 -6.47 10.76 3.00
N SER A 239 -7.13 10.92 1.85
CA SER A 239 -8.43 10.29 1.58
C SER A 239 -8.33 8.76 1.46
N ASN A 240 -7.22 8.23 0.95
CA ASN A 240 -6.96 6.79 0.89
C ASN A 240 -6.90 6.18 2.29
N GLY A 241 -6.03 6.74 3.15
CA GLY A 241 -5.83 6.24 4.51
C GLY A 241 -7.10 6.36 5.36
N TYR A 242 -7.75 7.53 5.32
CA TYR A 242 -8.96 7.80 6.09
C TYR A 242 -10.12 6.86 5.75
N LEU A 243 -10.46 6.72 4.47
CA LEU A 243 -11.59 5.90 4.04
C LEU A 243 -11.29 4.40 4.20
N THR A 244 -10.05 3.98 4.00
CA THR A 244 -9.63 2.58 4.25
C THR A 244 -9.93 2.18 5.69
N VAL A 245 -9.52 3.00 6.66
CA VAL A 245 -9.78 2.70 8.08
C VAL A 245 -11.26 2.80 8.42
N CYS A 246 -11.99 3.76 7.86
CA CYS A 246 -13.44 3.85 8.07
C CYS A 246 -14.15 2.56 7.60
N VAL A 247 -13.79 2.03 6.43
CA VAL A 247 -14.37 0.77 5.93
C VAL A 247 -13.93 -0.43 6.78
N MET A 248 -12.62 -0.60 7.00
CA MET A 248 -12.04 -1.73 7.73
C MET A 248 -12.52 -1.83 9.18
N THR A 249 -12.84 -0.70 9.81
CA THR A 249 -13.33 -0.68 11.20
C THR A 249 -14.86 -0.67 11.31
N SER A 250 -15.59 -0.30 10.25
CA SER A 250 -17.06 -0.26 10.27
C SER A 250 -17.70 -1.53 9.73
N ALA A 251 -17.07 -2.20 8.77
CA ALA A 251 -17.63 -3.40 8.13
C ALA A 251 -17.78 -4.60 9.09
N PRO A 252 -16.79 -4.94 9.95
CA PRO A 252 -16.93 -6.04 10.91
C PRO A 252 -17.83 -5.74 12.11
N LYS A 253 -18.30 -4.49 12.29
CA LYS A 253 -19.13 -4.14 13.46
C LYS A 253 -20.49 -4.82 13.42
N GLY A 254 -20.90 -5.39 14.55
CA GLY A 254 -22.21 -6.03 14.72
C GLY A 254 -22.28 -7.50 14.26
N TYR A 255 -21.19 -8.03 13.69
CA TYR A 255 -21.06 -9.44 13.34
C TYR A 255 -20.49 -10.26 14.50
N LYS A 256 -20.74 -11.58 14.50
CA LYS A 256 -20.10 -12.50 15.45
C LYS A 256 -18.65 -12.74 15.05
N GLY A 257 -17.84 -13.14 16.01
CA GLY A 257 -16.41 -13.32 15.80
C GLY A 257 -15.96 -14.06 14.52
N PRO A 258 -16.46 -15.27 14.25
CA PRO A 258 -16.11 -15.99 13.02
C PRO A 258 -16.54 -15.26 11.73
N GLU A 259 -17.64 -14.49 11.76
CA GLU A 259 -18.09 -13.67 10.63
C GLU A 259 -17.18 -12.45 10.45
N GLN A 260 -16.71 -11.84 11.55
CA GLN A 260 -15.77 -10.72 11.51
C GLN A 260 -14.43 -11.12 10.87
N ASN A 261 -13.91 -12.30 11.23
CA ASN A 261 -12.70 -12.83 10.62
C ASN A 261 -12.89 -13.08 9.11
N ALA A 262 -13.98 -13.75 8.74
CA ALA A 262 -14.29 -13.99 7.33
C ALA A 262 -14.45 -12.68 6.54
N LEU A 263 -15.09 -11.66 7.13
CA LEU A 263 -15.28 -10.37 6.48
C LEU A 263 -13.97 -9.59 6.35
N GLY A 264 -13.10 -9.61 7.37
CA GLY A 264 -11.75 -9.04 7.29
C GLY A 264 -10.94 -9.62 6.13
N ASN A 265 -10.95 -10.95 5.99
CA ASN A 265 -10.33 -11.65 4.87
C ASN A 265 -10.91 -11.23 3.51
N MET A 266 -12.24 -11.11 3.40
CA MET A 266 -12.88 -10.66 2.16
C MET A 266 -12.52 -9.21 1.82
N LEU A 267 -12.44 -8.32 2.81
CA LEU A 267 -12.04 -6.93 2.59
C LEU A 267 -10.60 -6.84 2.08
N VAL A 268 -9.68 -7.65 2.61
CA VAL A 268 -8.31 -7.73 2.07
C VAL A 268 -8.29 -8.29 0.65
N LEU A 269 -9.09 -9.30 0.34
CA LEU A 269 -9.20 -9.80 -1.03
C LEU A 269 -9.63 -8.71 -2.02
N PHE A 270 -10.63 -7.89 -1.66
CA PHE A 270 -11.09 -6.78 -2.49
C PHE A 270 -10.08 -5.63 -2.56
N LEU A 271 -9.36 -5.36 -1.47
CA LEU A 271 -8.23 -4.44 -1.45
C LEU A 271 -7.18 -4.85 -2.49
N LEU A 272 -6.74 -6.11 -2.46
CA LEU A 272 -5.74 -6.64 -3.38
C LEU A 272 -6.23 -6.66 -4.84
N GLY A 273 -7.50 -7.02 -5.05
CA GLY A 273 -8.15 -6.91 -6.36
C GLY A 273 -8.15 -5.48 -6.88
N GLY A 274 -8.41 -4.50 -5.99
CA GLY A 274 -8.35 -3.08 -6.29
C GLY A 274 -6.94 -2.64 -6.67
N ILE A 275 -5.91 -3.06 -5.92
CA ILE A 275 -4.50 -2.80 -6.26
C ILE A 275 -4.16 -3.30 -7.65
N PHE A 276 -4.49 -4.57 -7.95
CA PHE A 276 -4.23 -5.17 -9.27
C PHE A 276 -4.93 -4.41 -10.40
N ALA A 277 -6.21 -4.09 -10.21
CA ALA A 277 -6.97 -3.32 -11.19
C ALA A 277 -6.40 -1.91 -11.37
N GLY A 278 -6.06 -1.22 -10.28
CA GLY A 278 -5.48 0.12 -10.30
C GLY A 278 -4.16 0.17 -11.06
N VAL A 279 -3.22 -0.73 -10.75
CA VAL A 279 -1.94 -0.82 -11.48
C VAL A 279 -2.14 -1.12 -12.97
N THR A 280 -3.18 -1.87 -13.34
CA THR A 280 -3.52 -2.10 -14.74
C THR A 280 -4.08 -0.83 -15.40
N LEU A 281 -4.93 -0.09 -14.69
CA LEU A 281 -5.53 1.16 -15.16
C LEU A 281 -4.51 2.30 -15.25
N ASP A 282 -3.42 2.26 -14.47
CA ASP A 282 -2.32 3.22 -14.53
C ASP A 282 -1.74 3.36 -15.96
N TRP A 283 -1.66 2.26 -16.70
CA TRP A 283 -1.23 2.25 -18.12
C TRP A 283 -2.11 3.12 -19.04
N LEU A 284 -3.37 3.37 -18.68
CA LEU A 284 -4.25 4.22 -19.48
C LEU A 284 -3.74 5.66 -19.56
N TRP A 285 -3.00 6.13 -18.54
CA TRP A 285 -2.39 7.46 -18.54
C TRP A 285 -1.24 7.59 -19.54
N LEU A 286 -0.64 6.47 -19.95
CA LEU A 286 0.44 6.42 -20.93
C LEU A 286 -0.07 6.38 -22.38
N ILE A 287 -1.34 6.01 -22.58
CA ILE A 287 -1.91 5.92 -23.92
C ILE A 287 -1.94 7.31 -24.57
N GLY A 288 -1.23 7.45 -25.70
CA GLY A 288 -1.15 8.70 -26.46
C GLY A 288 0.07 9.57 -26.14
N LYS A 289 0.87 9.24 -25.11
CA LYS A 289 2.25 9.73 -24.99
C LYS A 289 3.07 8.86 -25.95
N GLY A 290 3.38 9.37 -27.16
CA GLY A 290 4.11 8.59 -28.17
C GLY A 290 5.46 8.12 -27.64
N TRP A 291 5.67 6.80 -27.64
CA TRP A 291 6.97 6.17 -27.39
C TRP A 291 7.67 5.90 -28.73
#